data_AF-A0A8J7Q9Z9-F1
#
_entry.id   AF-A0A8J7Q9Z9-F1
#
_cell.length_a   1.000
_cell.length_b   1.000
_cell.length_c   1.000
_cell.angle_alpha   90.00
_cell.angle_beta   90.00
_cell.angle_gamma   90.00
#
_symmetry.space_group_name_H-M   'P 1'
#
loop_
_entity.id
_entity.type
_entity.pdbx_description
1 polymer ?
#
loop_
_entity_poly.entity_id
_entity_poly.type
_entity_poly.pdbx_seq_one_letter_code
_entity_poly.pdbx_strand_id
1 'polypeptide(L)'
;MELWSADRVCIKGRFERDWGIMVDDEGVIQSIGPRDQLVANAKSVRQYSDHILLPAFINPHHIGFTRIFRGLFDFNASFQELRQKLVWPLSQAIDTELFEAVYRLALAEQALSGVASVGEFHYLHNGYFKEPGRGNFGELLISIAKDMGLRLNLVYTFFDQGSSENTRAFIQPLDSSLEEFQALYDRYRNDPLINILPGVHSLEHTSSEAIIAAAELAEKYDTNFHVCLAERESELENARLQYGTTPLRALEKMGVLNERLVVINGTHLDEEELHMLRDFENPMVICPSASLARGDDFPNTLGLIREEIPIAVGSSTIGMSNVYSVCNEIQWLEFSQRSLQKVMNVLCSQTDITSLWELGTVNGATALNLNSALLMPGSPADFMLVRISEVGFRPHFKYSDNRFLNQLIYGWGNQVQVTDLLVQGRPIVKNGYICSDLSDSIYKTETWSQAVLRSMEKSAGKTADEVPTETPS
;
A
#
# COMPACT_ATOMS: atom_id res chain seq x y z
N MET A 1 18.50 -9.27 23.09
CA MET A 1 17.58 -10.43 23.01
C MET A 1 16.41 -10.25 23.97
N GLU A 2 15.32 -9.74 23.42
CA GLU A 2 14.04 -9.54 24.08
C GLU A 2 13.04 -10.62 23.62
N LEU A 3 12.30 -11.20 24.56
CA LEU A 3 11.22 -12.16 24.28
C LEU A 3 9.89 -11.42 24.18
N TRP A 4 9.21 -11.56 23.05
CA TRP A 4 7.84 -11.10 22.83
C TRP A 4 6.91 -12.32 22.82
N SER A 5 5.96 -12.38 23.74
CA SER A 5 5.01 -13.50 23.83
C SER A 5 3.58 -12.99 23.98
N ALA A 6 2.64 -13.76 23.43
CA ALA A 6 1.21 -13.50 23.51
C ALA A 6 0.46 -14.80 23.79
N ASP A 7 -0.84 -14.73 24.08
CA ASP A 7 -1.66 -15.94 24.28
C ASP A 7 -1.64 -16.85 23.04
N ARG A 8 -1.53 -16.22 21.85
CA ARG A 8 -1.39 -16.90 20.57
C ARG A 8 -0.36 -16.20 19.69
N VAL A 9 0.41 -16.97 18.95
CA VAL A 9 1.33 -16.49 17.90
C VAL A 9 0.91 -17.13 16.58
N CYS A 10 0.65 -16.31 15.56
CA CYS A 10 0.30 -16.78 14.23
C CYS A 10 1.55 -16.99 13.38
N ILE A 11 1.79 -18.22 12.91
CA ILE A 11 2.92 -18.58 12.05
C ILE A 11 2.35 -19.35 10.86
N LYS A 12 2.51 -18.82 9.65
CA LYS A 12 2.00 -19.44 8.40
C LYS A 12 0.52 -19.85 8.51
N GLY A 13 -0.31 -18.93 9.02
CA GLY A 13 -1.76 -19.14 9.21
C GLY A 13 -2.17 -20.00 10.41
N ARG A 14 -1.22 -20.54 11.20
CA ARG A 14 -1.49 -21.41 12.34
C ARG A 14 -1.29 -20.68 13.67
N PHE A 15 -2.15 -20.95 14.66
CA PHE A 15 -2.10 -20.25 15.95
C PHE A 15 -1.56 -21.14 17.06
N GLU A 16 -0.30 -20.90 17.41
CA GLU A 16 0.37 -21.60 18.50
C GLU A 16 0.11 -20.89 19.83
N ARG A 17 -0.22 -21.67 20.88
CA ARG A 17 -0.55 -21.13 22.21
C ARG A 17 0.67 -21.08 23.11
N ASP A 18 0.77 -20.04 23.93
CA ASP A 18 1.87 -19.84 24.87
C ASP A 18 3.26 -19.86 24.17
N TRP A 19 3.29 -19.36 22.94
CA TRP A 19 4.53 -19.19 22.16
C TRP A 19 5.06 -17.76 22.28
N GLY A 20 6.30 -17.57 21.84
CA GLY A 20 6.91 -16.26 21.69
C GLY A 20 7.98 -16.23 20.62
N ILE A 21 8.50 -15.02 20.40
CA ILE A 21 9.51 -14.67 19.42
C ILE A 21 10.66 -14.00 20.16
N MET A 22 11.89 -14.50 19.96
CA MET A 22 13.11 -13.86 20.43
C MET A 22 13.62 -12.90 19.37
N VAL A 23 13.79 -11.64 19.75
CA VAL A 23 14.30 -10.57 18.88
C VAL A 23 15.63 -10.07 19.44
N ASP A 24 16.65 -9.96 18.59
CA ASP A 24 17.94 -9.39 18.98
C ASP A 24 17.92 -7.85 19.04
N ASP A 25 19.08 -7.24 19.26
CA ASP A 25 19.18 -5.79 19.46
C ASP A 25 19.22 -5.05 18.10
N GLU A 26 19.41 -5.80 17.00
CA GLU A 26 19.37 -5.38 15.59
C GLU A 26 17.96 -5.47 14.98
N GLY A 27 16.98 -6.01 15.73
CA GLY A 27 15.61 -6.15 15.29
C GLY A 27 15.35 -7.35 14.39
N VAL A 28 16.19 -8.39 14.49
CA VAL A 28 16.07 -9.64 13.75
C VAL A 28 15.54 -10.74 14.67
N ILE A 29 14.65 -11.57 14.11
CA ILE A 29 14.11 -12.72 14.82
C ILE A 29 15.17 -13.81 14.90
N GLN A 30 15.51 -14.25 16.11
CA GLN A 30 16.51 -15.30 16.34
C GLN A 30 15.88 -16.68 16.52
N SER A 31 14.71 -16.75 17.15
CA SER A 31 14.00 -18.02 17.36
C SER A 31 12.53 -17.80 17.67
N ILE A 32 11.70 -18.79 17.35
CA ILE A 32 10.27 -18.80 17.62
C ILE A 32 9.91 -20.15 18.21
N GLY A 33 9.07 -20.19 19.24
CA GLY A 33 8.75 -21.44 19.93
C GLY A 33 8.00 -21.25 21.25
N PRO A 34 7.83 -22.34 22.01
CA PRO A 34 7.19 -22.31 23.33
C PRO A 34 7.86 -21.32 24.28
N ARG A 35 7.06 -20.45 24.93
CA ARG A 35 7.53 -19.37 25.80
C ARG A 35 8.42 -19.88 26.94
N ASP A 36 8.06 -21.02 27.52
CA ASP A 36 8.80 -21.66 28.62
C ASP A 36 10.20 -22.13 28.22
N GLN A 37 10.42 -22.45 26.95
CA GLN A 37 11.74 -22.80 26.41
C GLN A 37 12.56 -21.56 26.07
N LEU A 38 11.91 -20.48 25.61
CA LEU A 38 12.59 -19.26 25.19
C LEU A 38 13.00 -18.37 26.38
N VAL A 39 12.21 -18.34 27.45
CA VAL A 39 12.41 -17.42 28.59
C VAL A 39 13.78 -17.55 29.25
N ALA A 40 14.35 -18.76 29.28
CA ALA A 40 15.65 -19.01 29.91
C ALA A 40 16.81 -18.24 29.24
N ASN A 41 16.67 -17.93 27.95
CA ASN A 41 17.68 -17.22 27.15
C ASN A 41 17.35 -15.73 26.94
N ALA A 42 16.23 -15.25 27.47
CA ALA A 42 15.76 -13.88 27.27
C ALA A 42 16.41 -12.92 28.27
N LYS A 43 16.89 -11.75 27.79
CA LYS A 43 17.37 -10.67 28.68
C LYS A 43 16.21 -9.87 29.27
N SER A 44 15.12 -9.74 28.52
CA SER A 44 13.86 -9.10 28.92
C SER A 44 12.68 -9.86 28.34
N VAL A 45 11.52 -9.76 28.98
CA VAL A 45 10.29 -10.44 28.56
C VAL A 45 9.16 -9.43 28.49
N ARG A 46 8.50 -9.37 27.33
CA ARG A 46 7.22 -8.72 27.14
C ARG A 46 6.15 -9.78 26.91
N GLN A 47 5.22 -9.86 27.85
CA GLN A 47 4.14 -10.83 27.82
C GLN A 47 2.81 -10.10 27.67
N TYR A 48 2.07 -10.44 26.62
CA TYR A 48 0.79 -9.86 26.28
C TYR A 48 -0.32 -10.89 26.47
N SER A 49 -0.94 -10.88 27.65
CA SER A 49 -2.17 -11.63 27.91
C SER A 49 -3.34 -11.03 27.12
N ASP A 50 -4.29 -11.84 26.68
CA ASP A 50 -5.44 -11.44 25.85
C ASP A 50 -5.07 -10.84 24.49
N HIS A 51 -3.88 -11.16 23.96
CA HIS A 51 -3.45 -10.72 22.63
C HIS A 51 -3.09 -11.89 21.72
N ILE A 52 -3.12 -11.61 20.42
CA ILE A 52 -2.50 -12.43 19.39
C ILE A 52 -1.32 -11.65 18.81
N LEU A 53 -0.18 -12.31 18.62
CA LEU A 53 0.92 -11.82 17.80
C LEU A 53 0.73 -12.32 16.36
N LEU A 54 0.70 -11.40 15.40
CA LEU A 54 0.48 -11.65 13.98
C LEU A 54 1.65 -11.07 13.16
N PRO A 55 2.01 -11.64 12.00
CA PRO A 55 2.88 -10.93 11.06
C PRO A 55 2.23 -9.60 10.68
N ALA A 56 3.02 -8.54 10.58
CA ALA A 56 2.49 -7.25 10.15
C ALA A 56 2.09 -7.29 8.67
N PHE A 57 1.15 -6.45 8.29
CA PHE A 57 0.73 -6.33 6.90
C PHE A 57 1.78 -5.62 6.05
N ILE A 58 1.74 -5.96 4.77
CA ILE A 58 2.55 -5.35 3.72
C ILE A 58 1.56 -4.80 2.69
N ASN A 59 1.64 -3.51 2.43
CA ASN A 59 0.81 -2.83 1.45
C ASN A 59 1.64 -2.58 0.19
N PRO A 60 1.59 -3.44 -0.84
CA PRO A 60 2.45 -3.35 -2.02
C PRO A 60 2.15 -2.17 -2.94
N HIS A 61 1.01 -1.50 -2.79
CA HIS A 61 0.65 -0.39 -3.66
C HIS A 61 -0.22 0.63 -2.93
N HIS A 62 0.31 1.83 -2.78
CA HIS A 62 -0.31 2.96 -2.10
C HIS A 62 0.10 4.27 -2.79
N ILE A 63 -0.79 5.25 -2.73
CA ILE A 63 -0.53 6.61 -3.20
C ILE A 63 -0.85 7.55 -2.04
N GLY A 64 0.18 8.08 -1.39
CA GLY A 64 0.04 8.77 -0.11
C GLY A 64 -0.34 10.24 -0.21
N PHE A 65 0.19 10.94 -1.21
CA PHE A 65 -0.07 12.38 -1.36
C PHE A 65 -1.56 12.69 -1.57
N THR A 66 -2.33 11.75 -2.14
CA THR A 66 -3.77 11.90 -2.38
C THR A 66 -4.59 11.96 -1.10
N ARG A 67 -4.01 11.59 0.05
CA ARG A 67 -4.65 11.74 1.37
C ARG A 67 -5.08 13.18 1.65
N ILE A 68 -4.40 14.17 1.08
CA ILE A 68 -4.77 15.58 1.27
C ILE A 68 -6.14 15.93 0.66
N PHE A 69 -6.68 15.09 -0.23
CA PHE A 69 -7.99 15.29 -0.87
C PHE A 69 -9.15 14.64 -0.12
N ARG A 70 -8.91 13.99 1.02
CA ARG A 70 -9.99 13.33 1.78
C ARG A 70 -11.04 14.33 2.23
N GLY A 71 -12.31 14.00 1.99
CA GLY A 71 -13.45 14.86 2.30
C GLY A 71 -13.69 16.00 1.32
N LEU A 72 -12.89 16.13 0.25
CA LEU A 72 -13.01 17.21 -0.72
C LEU A 72 -14.08 16.94 -1.81
N PHE A 73 -14.34 15.68 -2.14
CA PHE A 73 -15.17 15.33 -3.28
C PHE A 73 -16.67 15.38 -2.94
N ASP A 74 -17.43 16.15 -3.73
CA ASP A 74 -18.89 16.17 -3.72
C ASP A 74 -19.44 15.10 -4.70
N PHE A 75 -20.61 14.54 -4.39
CA PHE A 75 -21.20 13.36 -5.04
C PHE A 75 -21.72 13.59 -6.47
N ASN A 76 -21.53 14.78 -7.06
CA ASN A 76 -22.16 15.21 -8.30
C ASN A 76 -21.21 15.30 -9.53
N ALA A 77 -20.08 14.59 -9.54
CA ALA A 77 -19.16 14.59 -10.68
C ALA A 77 -18.57 13.20 -10.97
N SER A 78 -18.26 12.94 -12.23
CA SER A 78 -17.53 11.71 -12.62
C SER A 78 -16.09 11.74 -12.10
N PHE A 79 -15.47 10.57 -11.93
CA PHE A 79 -14.07 10.47 -11.49
C PHE A 79 -13.12 11.26 -12.41
N GLN A 80 -13.33 11.20 -13.73
CA GLN A 80 -12.50 11.94 -14.70
C GLN A 80 -12.59 13.46 -14.47
N GLU A 81 -13.80 13.98 -14.19
CA GLU A 81 -13.98 15.39 -13.89
C GLU A 81 -13.34 15.79 -12.57
N LEU A 82 -13.49 14.98 -11.51
CA LEU A 82 -12.83 15.22 -10.23
C LEU A 82 -11.31 15.23 -10.38
N ARG A 83 -10.76 14.28 -11.15
CA ARG A 83 -9.32 14.20 -11.42
C ARG A 83 -8.82 15.45 -12.14
N GLN A 84 -9.49 15.86 -13.21
CA GLN A 84 -9.09 16.99 -14.04
C GLN A 84 -9.28 18.35 -13.36
N LYS A 85 -10.38 18.54 -12.63
CA LYS A 85 -10.77 19.84 -12.04
C LYS A 85 -10.22 20.06 -10.64
N LEU A 86 -9.94 19.00 -9.88
CA LEU A 86 -9.52 19.11 -8.48
C LEU A 86 -8.17 18.42 -8.21
N VAL A 87 -8.09 17.11 -8.42
CA VAL A 87 -6.91 16.31 -7.99
C VAL A 87 -5.64 16.83 -8.64
N TRP A 88 -5.62 16.93 -9.97
CA TRP A 88 -4.44 17.37 -10.70
C TRP A 88 -4.04 18.81 -10.37
N PRO A 89 -4.92 19.82 -10.45
CA PRO A 89 -4.59 21.18 -10.03
C PRO A 89 -4.09 21.29 -8.58
N LEU A 90 -4.74 20.63 -7.63
CA LEU A 90 -4.35 20.73 -6.22
C LEU A 90 -3.04 19.97 -5.92
N SER A 91 -2.73 18.91 -6.68
CA SER A 91 -1.44 18.22 -6.59
C SER A 91 -0.27 19.15 -6.96
N GLN A 92 -0.50 20.16 -7.81
CA GLN A 92 0.48 21.18 -8.18
C GLN A 92 0.78 22.15 -7.02
N ALA A 93 -0.14 22.29 -6.06
CA ALA A 93 0.02 23.16 -4.91
C ALA A 93 0.76 22.50 -3.73
N ILE A 94 1.09 21.21 -3.84
CA ILE A 94 1.83 20.49 -2.79
C ILE A 94 3.29 20.94 -2.79
N ASP A 95 3.70 21.62 -1.72
CA ASP A 95 5.09 21.97 -1.43
C ASP A 95 5.71 20.95 -0.45
N THR A 96 6.98 21.18 -0.08
CA THR A 96 7.74 20.31 0.83
C THR A 96 7.09 20.18 2.21
N GLU A 97 6.56 21.28 2.77
CA GLU A 97 5.98 21.25 4.11
C GLU A 97 4.66 20.48 4.14
N LEU A 98 3.81 20.70 3.13
CA LEU A 98 2.55 19.98 2.99
C LEU A 98 2.80 18.51 2.65
N PHE A 99 3.76 18.22 1.77
CA PHE A 99 4.17 16.85 1.45
C PHE A 99 4.55 16.09 2.72
N GLU A 100 5.42 16.67 3.55
CA GLU A 100 5.81 16.06 4.82
C GLU A 100 4.61 15.81 5.74
N ALA A 101 3.77 16.84 5.93
CA ALA A 101 2.59 16.72 6.78
C ALA A 101 1.64 15.61 6.30
N VAL A 102 1.37 15.55 5.00
CA VAL A 102 0.44 14.57 4.40
C VAL A 102 0.97 13.15 4.54
N TYR A 103 2.25 12.92 4.23
CA TYR A 103 2.85 11.59 4.32
C TYR A 103 3.00 11.11 5.75
N ARG A 104 3.29 12.00 6.71
CA ARG A 104 3.29 11.62 8.14
C ARG A 104 1.92 11.10 8.57
N LEU A 105 0.84 11.75 8.14
CA LEU A 105 -0.51 11.27 8.45
C LEU A 105 -0.86 9.98 7.69
N ALA A 106 -0.46 9.84 6.43
CA ALA A 106 -0.72 8.63 5.63
C ALA A 106 -0.01 7.39 6.18
N LEU A 107 1.28 7.52 6.52
CA LEU A 107 2.07 6.45 7.09
C LEU A 107 1.62 6.10 8.52
N ALA A 108 1.20 7.09 9.32
CA ALA A 108 0.64 6.83 10.64
C ALA A 108 -0.64 5.99 10.56
N GLU A 109 -1.52 6.31 9.61
CA GLU A 109 -2.76 5.55 9.40
C GLU A 109 -2.50 4.11 8.98
N GLN A 110 -1.54 3.89 8.07
CA GLN A 110 -1.08 2.56 7.68
C GLN A 110 -0.52 1.79 8.89
N ALA A 111 0.32 2.43 9.72
CA ALA A 111 0.85 1.81 10.93
C ALA A 111 -0.25 1.42 11.93
N LEU A 112 -1.22 2.32 12.17
CA LEU A 112 -2.37 2.07 13.04
C LEU A 112 -3.28 0.95 12.52
N SER A 113 -3.28 0.69 11.21
CA SER A 113 -4.00 -0.43 10.60
C SER A 113 -3.18 -1.72 10.51
N GLY A 114 -1.94 -1.73 11.03
CA GLY A 114 -1.09 -2.91 11.14
C GLY A 114 -0.09 -3.10 10.00
N VAL A 115 0.11 -2.10 9.16
CA VAL A 115 1.07 -2.15 8.04
C VAL A 115 2.46 -1.76 8.52
N ALA A 116 3.43 -2.67 8.38
CA ALA A 116 4.84 -2.42 8.67
C ALA A 116 5.62 -1.92 7.43
N SER A 117 5.16 -2.29 6.24
CA SER A 117 5.84 -2.07 4.97
C SER A 117 4.90 -1.48 3.93
N VAL A 118 5.27 -0.31 3.40
CA VAL A 118 4.46 0.43 2.42
C VAL A 118 5.20 0.49 1.08
N GLY A 119 4.53 0.05 0.03
CA GLY A 119 4.88 0.26 -1.37
C GLY A 119 4.28 1.57 -1.85
N GLU A 120 5.05 2.65 -1.81
CA GLU A 120 4.60 3.94 -2.34
C GLU A 120 4.81 3.95 -3.85
N PHE A 121 3.71 4.07 -4.59
CA PHE A 121 3.72 4.32 -6.02
C PHE A 121 3.96 5.81 -6.29
N HIS A 122 5.24 6.19 -6.34
CA HIS A 122 5.69 7.57 -6.25
C HIS A 122 5.81 8.20 -7.65
N TYR A 123 4.77 8.94 -8.05
CA TYR A 123 4.76 9.73 -9.29
C TYR A 123 4.55 11.23 -9.05
N LEU A 124 4.55 11.69 -7.79
CA LEU A 124 4.58 13.12 -7.48
C LEU A 124 6.02 13.59 -7.44
N HIS A 125 6.49 14.08 -8.59
CA HIS A 125 7.85 14.52 -8.80
C HIS A 125 8.04 16.00 -8.44
N ASN A 126 9.28 16.47 -8.49
CA ASN A 126 9.61 17.90 -8.35
C ASN A 126 9.17 18.74 -9.58
N GLY A 127 8.55 18.10 -10.58
CA GLY A 127 8.25 18.67 -11.89
C GLY A 127 9.52 19.01 -12.68
N TYR A 128 9.44 18.95 -14.01
CA TYR A 128 10.55 19.37 -14.89
C TYR A 128 11.07 20.81 -14.61
N PHE A 129 10.21 21.68 -14.07
CA PHE A 129 10.46 23.11 -13.99
C PHE A 129 11.10 23.59 -12.67
N LYS A 130 11.50 22.68 -11.76
CA LYS A 130 12.12 23.02 -10.45
C LYS A 130 11.41 24.20 -9.78
N GLU A 131 10.11 24.06 -9.58
CA GLU A 131 9.30 25.13 -9.00
C GLU A 131 9.83 25.50 -7.61
N PRO A 132 9.93 26.80 -7.26
CA PRO A 132 10.37 27.22 -5.94
C PRO A 132 9.56 26.56 -4.83
N GLY A 133 10.23 25.97 -3.84
CA GLY A 133 9.58 25.33 -2.68
C GLY A 133 9.35 23.81 -2.81
N ARG A 134 9.63 23.21 -3.97
CA ARG A 134 9.60 21.75 -4.16
C ARG A 134 11.00 21.13 -4.09
N GLY A 135 11.18 20.18 -3.17
CA GLY A 135 12.41 19.40 -2.99
C GLY A 135 12.41 18.09 -3.79
N ASN A 136 13.44 17.26 -3.61
CA ASN A 136 13.39 15.87 -4.04
C ASN A 136 12.37 15.12 -3.15
N PHE A 137 11.15 14.93 -3.66
CA PHE A 137 10.07 14.32 -2.90
C PHE A 137 10.29 12.83 -2.63
N GLY A 138 11.01 12.11 -3.49
CA GLY A 138 11.39 10.72 -3.23
C GLY A 138 12.33 10.61 -2.02
N GLU A 139 13.37 11.44 -1.96
CA GLU A 139 14.30 11.49 -0.83
C GLU A 139 13.63 12.01 0.45
N LEU A 140 12.76 13.02 0.33
CA LEU A 140 11.98 13.52 1.47
C LEU A 140 11.08 12.42 2.04
N LEU A 141 10.38 11.66 1.19
CA LEU A 141 9.55 10.55 1.63
C LEU A 141 10.36 9.47 2.36
N ILE A 142 11.54 9.11 1.83
CA ILE A 142 12.46 8.20 2.51
C ILE A 142 12.82 8.72 3.90
N SER A 143 13.14 10.01 4.03
CA SER A 143 13.44 10.63 5.33
C SER A 143 12.25 10.53 6.29
N ILE A 144 11.03 10.81 5.82
CA ILE A 144 9.81 10.75 6.63
C ILE A 144 9.55 9.32 7.11
N ALA A 145 9.63 8.33 6.21
CA ALA A 145 9.40 6.94 6.57
C ALA A 145 10.41 6.44 7.61
N LYS A 146 11.69 6.80 7.47
CA LYS A 146 12.75 6.45 8.44
C LYS A 146 12.53 7.12 9.79
N ASP A 147 12.14 8.39 9.81
CA ASP A 147 11.83 9.12 11.03
C ASP A 147 10.65 8.49 11.78
N MET A 148 9.61 8.07 11.05
CA MET A 148 8.47 7.35 11.60
C MET A 148 8.76 5.87 11.90
N GLY A 149 9.89 5.34 11.43
CA GLY A 149 10.32 3.95 11.64
C GLY A 149 9.57 2.91 10.80
N LEU A 150 8.87 3.30 9.72
CA LEU A 150 8.26 2.34 8.79
C LEU A 150 9.22 1.90 7.70
N ARG A 151 9.00 0.70 7.17
CA ARG A 151 9.67 0.20 5.97
C ARG A 151 9.01 0.83 4.74
N LEU A 152 9.81 1.47 3.90
CA LEU A 152 9.36 2.09 2.66
C LEU A 152 9.96 1.36 1.46
N ASN A 153 9.08 0.99 0.54
CA ASN A 153 9.44 0.48 -0.77
C ASN A 153 9.00 1.57 -1.74
N LEU A 154 9.95 2.43 -2.11
CA LEU A 154 9.70 3.50 -3.05
C LEU A 154 9.65 2.89 -4.44
N VAL A 155 8.44 2.69 -4.95
CA VAL A 155 8.22 2.37 -6.35
C VAL A 155 8.34 3.70 -7.10
N TYR A 156 9.54 3.99 -7.59
CA TYR A 156 9.85 5.21 -8.31
C TYR A 156 9.19 5.15 -9.69
N THR A 157 8.11 5.90 -9.86
CA THR A 157 7.20 5.72 -10.98
C THR A 157 7.49 6.73 -12.08
N PHE A 158 7.89 6.22 -13.24
CA PHE A 158 8.17 6.99 -14.44
C PHE A 158 6.88 7.58 -15.02
N PHE A 159 6.91 8.87 -15.29
CA PHE A 159 5.82 9.67 -15.84
C PHE A 159 6.45 10.78 -16.68
N ASP A 160 6.65 10.56 -17.98
CA ASP A 160 7.32 11.49 -18.89
C ASP A 160 6.39 12.06 -19.96
N GLN A 161 5.14 11.59 -20.03
CA GLN A 161 4.11 12.11 -20.93
C GLN A 161 2.96 12.76 -20.16
N GLY A 162 2.86 14.08 -20.28
CA GLY A 162 1.74 14.86 -19.75
C GLY A 162 0.62 15.03 -20.75
N SER A 163 -0.62 15.06 -20.27
CA SER A 163 -1.81 15.34 -21.08
C SER A 163 -2.26 16.81 -21.00
N SER A 164 -1.74 17.59 -20.05
CA SER A 164 -2.07 19.02 -19.86
C SER A 164 -1.11 19.74 -18.89
N GLU A 165 -1.21 21.07 -18.80
CA GLU A 165 -0.51 21.88 -17.78
C GLU A 165 -0.78 21.37 -16.35
N ASN A 166 -1.97 20.83 -16.10
CA ASN A 166 -2.37 20.29 -14.79
C ASN A 166 -1.61 19.01 -14.41
N THR A 167 -0.82 18.41 -15.30
CA THR A 167 0.01 17.22 -15.03
C THR A 167 1.49 17.52 -14.78
N ARG A 168 1.91 18.79 -14.88
CA ARG A 168 3.30 19.25 -14.72
C ARG A 168 4.06 18.75 -13.48
N ALA A 169 3.41 18.66 -12.31
CA ALA A 169 4.00 18.13 -11.08
C ALA A 169 4.41 16.66 -11.17
N PHE A 170 3.82 15.89 -12.10
CA PHE A 170 4.13 14.49 -12.29
C PHE A 170 5.16 14.27 -13.40
N ILE A 171 5.30 15.22 -14.33
CA ILE A 171 6.17 15.02 -15.49
C ILE A 171 7.63 15.14 -15.08
N GLN A 172 8.41 14.10 -15.35
CA GLN A 172 9.85 14.10 -15.28
C GLN A 172 10.46 13.46 -16.55
N PRO A 173 11.44 14.10 -17.22
CA PRO A 173 12.08 13.50 -18.39
C PRO A 173 12.81 12.20 -18.05
N LEU A 174 12.85 11.28 -19.02
CA LEU A 174 13.49 9.97 -18.88
C LEU A 174 14.92 10.05 -18.30
N ASP A 175 15.79 10.88 -18.87
CA ASP A 175 17.19 10.99 -18.41
C ASP A 175 17.27 11.41 -16.93
N SER A 176 16.46 12.40 -16.53
CA SER A 176 16.38 12.84 -15.13
C SER A 176 15.88 11.73 -14.21
N SER A 177 14.86 10.98 -14.65
CA SER A 177 14.29 9.86 -13.89
C SER A 177 15.28 8.72 -13.72
N LEU A 178 16.09 8.42 -14.74
CA LEU A 178 17.17 7.43 -14.65
C LEU A 178 18.27 7.88 -13.68
N GLU A 179 18.69 9.14 -13.76
CA GLU A 179 19.69 9.71 -12.86
C GLU A 179 19.21 9.69 -11.40
N GLU A 180 17.98 10.13 -11.14
CA GLU A 180 17.39 10.17 -9.80
C GLU A 180 17.18 8.75 -9.24
N PHE A 181 16.62 7.84 -10.04
CA PHE A 181 16.47 6.43 -9.65
C PHE A 181 17.81 5.83 -9.24
N GLN A 182 18.83 5.96 -10.10
CA GLN A 182 20.16 5.40 -9.86
C GLN A 182 20.79 6.00 -8.58
N ALA A 183 20.64 7.31 -8.36
CA ALA A 183 21.15 7.98 -7.17
C ALA A 183 20.46 7.49 -5.88
N LEU A 184 19.14 7.32 -5.90
CA LEU A 184 18.37 6.77 -4.78
C LEU A 184 18.77 5.32 -4.51
N TYR A 185 18.81 4.49 -5.56
CA TYR A 185 19.18 3.08 -5.44
C TYR A 185 20.58 2.92 -4.84
N ASP A 186 21.61 3.57 -5.40
CA ASP A 186 22.99 3.44 -4.91
C ASP A 186 23.13 3.88 -3.45
N ARG A 187 22.36 4.89 -3.04
CA ARG A 187 22.39 5.43 -1.67
C ARG A 187 21.72 4.50 -0.66
N TYR A 188 20.62 3.85 -1.04
CA TYR A 188 19.75 3.13 -0.11
C TYR A 188 19.74 1.61 -0.27
N ARG A 189 20.42 1.02 -1.27
CA ARG A 189 20.42 -0.44 -1.53
C ARG A 189 20.80 -1.37 -0.36
N ASN A 190 21.47 -0.84 0.67
CA ASN A 190 21.86 -1.58 1.88
C ASN A 190 21.13 -1.10 3.14
N ASP A 191 20.17 -0.18 3.01
CA ASP A 191 19.39 0.31 4.13
C ASP A 191 18.33 -0.74 4.50
N PRO A 192 18.24 -1.13 5.78
CA PRO A 192 17.34 -2.20 6.18
C PRO A 192 15.86 -1.80 6.17
N LEU A 193 15.50 -0.52 5.95
CA LEU A 193 14.11 -0.05 5.90
C LEU A 193 13.70 0.43 4.50
N ILE A 194 14.65 0.63 3.58
CA ILE A 194 14.38 1.26 2.28
C ILE A 194 14.66 0.30 1.14
N ASN A 195 13.68 0.15 0.26
CA ASN A 195 13.81 -0.55 -1.00
C ASN A 195 13.41 0.40 -2.15
N ILE A 196 14.13 0.36 -3.27
CA ILE A 196 13.87 1.21 -4.44
C ILE A 196 13.54 0.30 -5.61
N LEU A 197 12.33 0.42 -6.15
CA LEU A 197 11.86 -0.37 -7.29
C LEU A 197 11.45 0.55 -8.44
N PRO A 198 11.70 0.20 -9.70
CA PRO A 198 11.17 0.95 -10.83
C PRO A 198 9.67 0.68 -10.99
N GLY A 199 8.92 1.72 -11.37
CA GLY A 199 7.53 1.58 -11.78
C GLY A 199 7.19 2.50 -12.95
N VAL A 200 6.04 2.26 -13.57
CA VAL A 200 5.51 3.07 -14.68
C VAL A 200 4.08 3.41 -14.37
N HIS A 201 3.71 4.69 -14.47
CA HIS A 201 2.39 5.15 -14.05
C HIS A 201 1.29 4.49 -14.87
N SER A 202 1.39 4.56 -16.20
CA SER A 202 0.53 3.82 -17.14
C SER A 202 1.08 3.99 -18.57
N LEU A 203 0.60 3.18 -19.51
CA LEU A 203 0.98 3.31 -20.92
C LEU A 203 0.51 4.61 -21.59
N GLU A 204 -0.41 5.34 -20.95
CA GLU A 204 -0.94 6.64 -21.42
C GLU A 204 -0.03 7.81 -21.03
N HIS A 205 0.70 7.70 -19.91
CA HIS A 205 1.50 8.79 -19.34
C HIS A 205 3.01 8.51 -19.33
N THR A 206 3.41 7.43 -20.00
CA THR A 206 4.81 7.01 -20.04
C THR A 206 5.18 6.52 -21.44
N SER A 207 6.28 7.06 -21.98
CA SER A 207 6.82 6.67 -23.29
C SER A 207 7.26 5.21 -23.32
N SER A 208 7.30 4.61 -24.51
CA SER A 208 7.79 3.24 -24.68
C SER A 208 9.26 3.12 -24.26
N GLU A 209 10.06 4.14 -24.53
CA GLU A 209 11.45 4.25 -24.11
C GLU A 209 11.58 4.22 -22.59
N ALA A 210 10.75 4.97 -21.86
CA ALA A 210 10.73 4.97 -20.41
C ALA A 210 10.21 3.64 -19.82
N ILE A 211 9.24 3.00 -20.47
CA ILE A 211 8.74 1.67 -20.07
C ILE A 211 9.85 0.63 -20.18
N ILE A 212 10.55 0.60 -21.31
CA ILE A 212 11.66 -0.33 -21.54
C ILE A 212 12.78 -0.06 -20.53
N ALA A 213 13.15 1.20 -20.32
CA ALA A 213 14.20 1.56 -19.38
C ALA A 213 13.85 1.16 -17.94
N ALA A 214 12.60 1.32 -17.51
CA ALA A 214 12.16 0.89 -16.18
C ALA A 214 12.25 -0.65 -16.00
N ALA A 215 11.93 -1.43 -17.03
CA ALA A 215 12.11 -2.87 -17.02
C ALA A 215 13.60 -3.28 -17.01
N GLU A 216 14.46 -2.58 -17.79
CA GLU A 216 15.91 -2.79 -17.78
C GLU A 216 16.54 -2.47 -16.42
N LEU A 217 16.04 -1.45 -15.70
CA LEU A 217 16.46 -1.18 -14.32
C LEU A 217 16.12 -2.35 -13.40
N ALA A 218 14.92 -2.93 -13.52
CA ALA A 218 14.52 -4.08 -12.70
C ALA A 218 15.41 -5.30 -12.95
N GLU A 219 15.79 -5.56 -14.20
CA GLU A 219 16.77 -6.59 -14.53
C GLU A 219 18.15 -6.28 -13.96
N LYS A 220 18.65 -5.05 -14.16
CA LYS A 220 19.99 -4.61 -13.71
C LYS A 220 20.18 -4.73 -12.20
N TYR A 221 19.14 -4.44 -11.43
CA TYR A 221 19.20 -4.38 -9.96
C TYR A 221 18.56 -5.56 -9.25
N ASP A 222 18.10 -6.56 -10.01
CA ASP A 222 17.39 -7.73 -9.51
C ASP A 222 16.19 -7.35 -8.62
N THR A 223 15.33 -6.46 -9.14
CA THR A 223 14.09 -6.03 -8.49
C THR A 223 12.87 -6.43 -9.33
N ASN A 224 11.69 -6.17 -8.77
CA ASN A 224 10.44 -6.17 -9.54
C ASN A 224 10.22 -4.84 -10.26
N PHE A 225 9.33 -4.85 -11.24
CA PHE A 225 8.90 -3.69 -12.02
C PHE A 225 7.37 -3.55 -11.98
N HIS A 226 6.86 -2.41 -11.50
CA HIS A 226 5.43 -2.21 -11.24
C HIS A 226 4.75 -1.38 -12.33
N VAL A 227 3.57 -1.79 -12.80
CA VAL A 227 2.80 -1.05 -13.83
C VAL A 227 1.31 -1.04 -13.50
N CYS A 228 0.67 0.13 -13.45
CA CYS A 228 -0.80 0.20 -13.50
C CYS A 228 -1.25 -0.09 -14.93
N LEU A 229 -2.04 -1.16 -15.09
CA LEU A 229 -2.31 -1.74 -16.38
C LEU A 229 -3.77 -2.17 -16.50
N ALA A 230 -4.39 -1.86 -17.65
CA ALA A 230 -5.74 -2.30 -18.01
C ALA A 230 -6.76 -2.03 -16.90
N GLU A 231 -6.65 -0.88 -16.23
CA GLU A 231 -7.49 -0.56 -15.08
C GLU A 231 -8.90 -0.13 -15.51
N ARG A 232 -8.99 0.54 -16.67
CA ARG A 232 -10.23 1.12 -17.23
C ARG A 232 -10.34 0.82 -18.72
N GLU A 233 -11.57 0.72 -19.22
CA GLU A 233 -11.85 0.55 -20.65
C GLU A 233 -11.18 1.63 -21.53
N SER A 234 -11.12 2.88 -21.06
CA SER A 234 -10.46 3.96 -21.81
C SER A 234 -8.95 3.71 -22.01
N GLU A 235 -8.30 2.98 -21.11
CA GLU A 235 -6.90 2.60 -21.27
C GLU A 235 -6.74 1.51 -22.35
N LEU A 236 -7.72 0.61 -22.49
CA LEU A 236 -7.73 -0.35 -23.59
C LEU A 236 -7.89 0.34 -24.94
N GLU A 237 -8.79 1.32 -25.03
CA GLU A 237 -9.01 2.11 -26.25
C GLU A 237 -7.73 2.89 -26.63
N ASN A 238 -7.13 3.58 -25.67
CA ASN A 238 -5.87 4.31 -25.88
C ASN A 238 -4.75 3.38 -26.33
N ALA A 239 -4.58 2.22 -25.70
CA ALA A 239 -3.55 1.25 -26.08
C ALA A 239 -3.78 0.70 -27.50
N ARG A 240 -5.04 0.45 -27.90
CA ARG A 240 -5.36 0.02 -29.27
C ARG A 240 -5.03 1.10 -30.30
N LEU A 241 -5.29 2.37 -29.97
CA LEU A 241 -4.96 3.50 -30.85
C LEU A 241 -3.45 3.70 -30.99
N GLN A 242 -2.71 3.61 -29.88
CA GLN A 242 -1.27 3.92 -29.84
C GLN A 242 -0.39 2.73 -30.27
N TYR A 243 -0.74 1.51 -29.87
CA TYR A 243 0.09 0.31 -30.02
C TYR A 243 -0.57 -0.78 -30.89
N GLY A 244 -1.80 -0.57 -31.36
CA GLY A 244 -2.53 -1.53 -32.18
C GLY A 244 -2.91 -2.81 -31.43
N THR A 245 -2.89 -2.82 -30.10
CA THR A 245 -3.19 -3.98 -29.25
C THR A 245 -3.60 -3.56 -27.84
N THR A 246 -3.86 -4.51 -26.95
CA THR A 246 -4.21 -4.27 -25.55
C THR A 246 -2.96 -3.93 -24.71
N PRO A 247 -3.11 -3.34 -23.50
CA PRO A 247 -1.96 -2.90 -22.70
C PRO A 247 -0.94 -4.02 -22.39
N LEU A 248 -1.38 -5.21 -21.99
CA LEU A 248 -0.45 -6.31 -21.65
C LEU A 248 0.30 -6.81 -22.89
N ARG A 249 -0.42 -7.00 -24.01
CA ARG A 249 0.19 -7.37 -25.29
C ARG A 249 1.11 -6.27 -25.85
N ALA A 250 0.91 -5.01 -25.48
CA ALA A 250 1.86 -3.95 -25.80
C ALA A 250 3.18 -4.12 -25.03
N LEU A 251 3.13 -4.47 -23.74
CA LEU A 251 4.33 -4.83 -22.96
C LEU A 251 5.05 -6.05 -23.54
N GLU A 252 4.31 -7.08 -23.99
CA GLU A 252 4.89 -8.23 -24.70
C GLU A 252 5.64 -7.80 -25.96
N LYS A 253 5.03 -6.97 -26.81
CA LYS A 253 5.68 -6.44 -28.03
C LYS A 253 6.91 -5.58 -27.74
N MET A 254 6.93 -4.87 -26.60
CA MET A 254 8.08 -4.10 -26.13
C MET A 254 9.20 -4.99 -25.58
N GLY A 255 8.94 -6.29 -25.36
CA GLY A 255 9.92 -7.23 -24.79
C GLY A 255 10.09 -7.11 -23.28
N VAL A 256 9.13 -6.48 -22.58
CA VAL A 256 9.22 -6.23 -21.13
C VAL A 256 8.28 -7.11 -20.29
N LEU A 257 7.54 -8.01 -20.94
CA LEU A 257 6.68 -8.98 -20.25
C LEU A 257 7.51 -10.18 -19.78
N ASN A 258 7.89 -10.16 -18.49
CA ASN A 258 8.68 -11.23 -17.85
C ASN A 258 8.31 -11.37 -16.37
N GLU A 259 8.94 -12.32 -15.68
CA GLU A 259 8.65 -12.71 -14.30
C GLU A 259 8.84 -11.59 -13.27
N ARG A 260 9.53 -10.49 -13.61
CA ARG A 260 9.73 -9.32 -12.73
C ARG A 260 8.53 -8.36 -12.74
N LEU A 261 7.61 -8.53 -13.68
CA LEU A 261 6.45 -7.66 -13.82
C LEU A 261 5.47 -7.87 -12.66
N VAL A 262 5.07 -6.77 -12.03
CA VAL A 262 3.97 -6.68 -11.08
C VAL A 262 2.88 -5.83 -11.70
N VAL A 263 1.76 -6.47 -12.05
CA VAL A 263 0.59 -5.80 -12.62
C VAL A 263 -0.26 -5.23 -11.49
N ILE A 264 -0.53 -3.92 -11.54
CA ILE A 264 -1.49 -3.25 -10.65
C ILE A 264 -2.84 -3.13 -11.36
N ASN A 265 -3.90 -3.48 -10.63
CA ASN A 265 -5.30 -3.55 -11.04
C ASN A 265 -5.63 -4.68 -12.01
N GLY A 266 -5.16 -4.62 -13.27
CA GLY A 266 -5.42 -5.67 -14.27
C GLY A 266 -6.91 -5.95 -14.51
N THR A 267 -7.78 -4.95 -14.33
CA THR A 267 -9.24 -5.09 -14.31
C THR A 267 -9.78 -5.73 -15.60
N HIS A 268 -9.27 -5.29 -16.75
CA HIS A 268 -9.79 -5.68 -18.06
C HIS A 268 -8.84 -6.62 -18.83
N LEU A 269 -8.06 -7.45 -18.13
CA LEU A 269 -7.28 -8.52 -18.78
C LEU A 269 -8.20 -9.67 -19.22
N ASP A 270 -8.01 -10.16 -20.44
CA ASP A 270 -8.73 -11.32 -20.96
C ASP A 270 -8.11 -12.67 -20.53
N GLU A 271 -8.77 -13.80 -20.83
CA GLU A 271 -8.28 -15.13 -20.41
C GLU A 271 -6.91 -15.50 -21.03
N GLU A 272 -6.60 -15.04 -22.25
CA GLU A 272 -5.29 -15.30 -22.86
C GLU A 272 -4.21 -14.44 -22.20
N GLU A 273 -4.53 -13.20 -21.85
CA GLU A 273 -3.62 -12.31 -21.13
C GLU A 273 -3.34 -12.80 -19.71
N LEU A 274 -4.32 -13.38 -19.02
CA LEU A 274 -4.07 -14.08 -17.76
C LEU A 274 -3.15 -15.28 -17.97
N HIS A 275 -3.37 -16.07 -19.03
CA HIS A 275 -2.50 -17.19 -19.35
C HIS A 275 -1.05 -16.78 -19.59
N MET A 276 -0.81 -15.59 -20.17
CA MET A 276 0.54 -15.04 -20.36
C MET A 276 1.26 -14.74 -19.03
N LEU A 277 0.52 -14.57 -17.93
CA LEU A 277 1.05 -14.27 -16.59
C LEU A 277 1.19 -15.50 -15.68
N ARG A 278 0.64 -16.66 -16.07
CA ARG A 278 0.53 -17.85 -15.19
C ARG A 278 1.86 -18.37 -14.65
N ASP A 279 2.93 -18.20 -15.43
CA ASP A 279 4.27 -18.71 -15.11
C ASP A 279 5.06 -17.69 -14.27
N PHE A 280 4.47 -16.54 -13.93
CA PHE A 280 5.09 -15.52 -13.08
C PHE A 280 4.74 -15.80 -11.61
N GLU A 281 5.76 -15.81 -10.75
CA GLU A 281 5.57 -15.94 -9.29
C GLU A 281 5.07 -14.64 -8.65
N ASN A 282 5.20 -13.51 -9.36
CA ASN A 282 4.77 -12.21 -8.87
C ASN A 282 3.23 -12.11 -8.86
N PRO A 283 2.64 -11.58 -7.77
CA PRO A 283 1.20 -11.41 -7.70
C PRO A 283 0.72 -10.27 -8.58
N MET A 284 -0.53 -10.37 -9.01
CA MET A 284 -1.29 -9.18 -9.42
C MET A 284 -1.78 -8.44 -8.17
N VAL A 285 -1.50 -7.13 -8.11
CA VAL A 285 -1.93 -6.28 -6.98
C VAL A 285 -3.27 -5.64 -7.33
N ILE A 286 -4.30 -5.99 -6.58
CA ILE A 286 -5.66 -5.45 -6.78
C ILE A 286 -5.91 -4.35 -5.75
N CYS A 287 -6.54 -3.25 -6.14
CA CYS A 287 -6.90 -2.14 -5.25
C CYS A 287 -8.43 -1.98 -5.10
N PRO A 288 -9.11 -2.88 -4.36
CA PRO A 288 -10.57 -2.93 -4.27
C PRO A 288 -11.23 -1.62 -3.89
N SER A 289 -10.71 -0.92 -2.90
CA SER A 289 -11.31 0.33 -2.42
C SER A 289 -11.30 1.42 -3.48
N ALA A 290 -10.26 1.47 -4.31
CA ALA A 290 -10.17 2.42 -5.41
C ALA A 290 -11.22 2.12 -6.47
N SER A 291 -11.38 0.86 -6.87
CA SER A 291 -12.40 0.45 -7.84
C SER A 291 -13.81 0.69 -7.30
N LEU A 292 -14.09 0.26 -6.06
CA LEU A 292 -15.39 0.46 -5.40
C LEU A 292 -15.76 1.93 -5.28
N ALA A 293 -14.82 2.79 -4.89
CA ALA A 293 -15.09 4.21 -4.72
C ALA A 293 -15.39 4.93 -6.04
N ARG A 294 -14.84 4.45 -7.16
CA ARG A 294 -15.09 4.99 -8.50
C ARG A 294 -16.31 4.38 -9.19
N GLY A 295 -16.76 3.23 -8.70
CA GLY A 295 -17.79 2.43 -9.39
C GLY A 295 -17.23 1.70 -10.62
N ASP A 296 -15.94 1.36 -10.59
CA ASP A 296 -15.27 0.62 -11.66
C ASP A 296 -15.49 -0.89 -11.53
N ASP A 297 -15.16 -1.62 -12.61
CA ASP A 297 -15.17 -3.08 -12.63
C ASP A 297 -14.08 -3.70 -11.74
N PHE A 298 -14.14 -5.02 -11.59
CA PHE A 298 -13.14 -5.83 -10.89
C PHE A 298 -12.44 -6.78 -11.86
N PRO A 299 -11.15 -7.10 -11.61
CA PRO A 299 -10.44 -8.11 -12.39
C PRO A 299 -11.13 -9.47 -12.32
N ASN A 300 -10.91 -10.29 -13.35
CA ASN A 300 -11.39 -11.68 -13.42
C ASN A 300 -10.66 -12.56 -12.39
N THR A 301 -11.04 -12.43 -11.11
CA THR A 301 -10.39 -13.14 -10.01
C THR A 301 -10.52 -14.66 -10.11
N LEU A 302 -11.62 -15.17 -10.68
CA LEU A 302 -11.77 -16.60 -10.96
C LEU A 302 -10.77 -17.08 -12.01
N GLY A 303 -10.47 -16.25 -13.02
CA GLY A 303 -9.40 -16.51 -13.98
C GLY A 303 -8.03 -16.56 -13.30
N LEU A 304 -7.73 -15.58 -12.44
CA LEU A 304 -6.47 -15.57 -11.67
C LEU A 304 -6.30 -16.84 -10.85
N ILE A 305 -7.34 -17.25 -10.12
CA ILE A 305 -7.32 -18.48 -9.31
C ILE A 305 -7.13 -19.72 -10.19
N ARG A 306 -7.79 -19.77 -11.36
CA ARG A 306 -7.70 -20.91 -12.29
C ARG A 306 -6.31 -21.06 -12.89
N GLU A 307 -5.67 -19.94 -13.23
CA GLU A 307 -4.31 -19.90 -13.76
C GLU A 307 -3.24 -19.91 -12.64
N GLU A 308 -3.64 -20.05 -11.37
CA GLU A 308 -2.77 -20.06 -10.19
C GLU A 308 -1.93 -18.78 -10.03
N ILE A 309 -2.39 -17.65 -10.57
CA ILE A 309 -1.74 -16.35 -10.45
C ILE A 309 -1.93 -15.81 -9.03
N PRO A 310 -0.85 -15.51 -8.28
CA PRO A 310 -0.97 -14.99 -6.93
C PRO A 310 -1.66 -13.62 -6.91
N ILE A 311 -2.38 -13.33 -5.82
CA ILE A 311 -3.09 -12.06 -5.64
C ILE A 311 -2.53 -11.37 -4.40
N ALA A 312 -2.20 -10.09 -4.53
CA ALA A 312 -1.95 -9.19 -3.41
C ALA A 312 -2.98 -8.05 -3.43
N VAL A 313 -3.13 -7.34 -2.31
CA VAL A 313 -4.03 -6.18 -2.24
C VAL A 313 -3.28 -4.90 -1.88
N GLY A 314 -3.63 -3.79 -2.53
CA GLY A 314 -3.08 -2.46 -2.27
C GLY A 314 -4.17 -1.44 -1.92
N SER A 315 -3.78 -0.33 -1.29
CA SER A 315 -4.69 0.78 -0.95
C SER A 315 -4.40 2.03 -1.79
N SER A 316 -4.84 2.02 -3.04
CA SER A 316 -4.69 3.14 -4.01
C SER A 316 -5.79 4.22 -3.86
N THR A 317 -6.05 4.70 -2.64
CA THR A 317 -7.18 5.63 -2.44
C THR A 317 -6.86 7.02 -3.01
N ILE A 318 -7.65 7.53 -3.95
CA ILE A 318 -7.51 8.90 -4.47
C ILE A 318 -8.35 9.85 -3.60
N GLY A 319 -8.31 9.69 -2.28
CA GLY A 319 -9.12 10.47 -1.33
C GLY A 319 -10.62 10.19 -1.36
N MET A 320 -11.06 9.10 -2.00
CA MET A 320 -12.49 8.74 -2.11
C MET A 320 -12.89 7.58 -1.17
N SER A 321 -12.10 6.52 -1.05
CA SER A 321 -12.37 5.43 -0.09
C SER A 321 -11.93 5.74 1.34
N ASN A 322 -11.10 6.78 1.54
CA ASN A 322 -10.77 7.39 2.84
C ASN A 322 -10.21 6.43 3.91
N VAL A 323 -9.61 5.31 3.53
CA VAL A 323 -9.07 4.30 4.46
C VAL A 323 -7.79 3.69 3.89
N TYR A 324 -6.73 3.64 4.70
CA TYR A 324 -5.51 2.88 4.41
C TYR A 324 -5.40 1.65 5.31
N SER A 325 -6.03 0.55 4.89
CA SER A 325 -6.09 -0.70 5.65
C SER A 325 -6.08 -1.92 4.72
N VAL A 326 -4.97 -2.66 4.72
CA VAL A 326 -4.79 -3.88 3.92
C VAL A 326 -5.87 -4.93 4.21
N CYS A 327 -6.25 -5.10 5.48
CA CYS A 327 -7.28 -6.07 5.81
C CYS A 327 -8.67 -5.64 5.34
N ASN A 328 -8.97 -4.33 5.26
CA ASN A 328 -10.22 -3.88 4.63
C ASN A 328 -10.18 -4.09 3.13
N GLU A 329 -9.04 -3.94 2.46
CA GLU A 329 -8.90 -4.31 1.04
C GLU A 329 -9.18 -5.81 0.83
N ILE A 330 -8.65 -6.69 1.68
CA ILE A 330 -8.97 -8.14 1.64
C ILE A 330 -10.48 -8.37 1.77
N GLN A 331 -11.13 -7.74 2.76
CA GLN A 331 -12.58 -7.86 2.96
C GLN A 331 -13.37 -7.38 1.74
N TRP A 332 -13.01 -6.22 1.19
CA TRP A 332 -13.68 -5.62 0.06
C TRP A 332 -13.54 -6.45 -1.21
N LEU A 333 -12.35 -6.98 -1.49
CA LEU A 333 -12.16 -7.90 -2.62
C LEU A 333 -13.04 -9.13 -2.45
N GLU A 334 -12.92 -9.84 -1.31
CA GLU A 334 -13.66 -11.08 -1.06
C GLU A 334 -15.18 -10.85 -1.10
N PHE A 335 -15.70 -9.82 -0.43
CA PHE A 335 -17.15 -9.55 -0.43
C PHE A 335 -17.68 -9.12 -1.80
N SER A 336 -16.90 -8.36 -2.57
CA SER A 336 -17.29 -7.98 -3.93
C SER A 336 -17.36 -9.21 -4.82
N GLN A 337 -16.35 -10.09 -4.74
CA GLN A 337 -16.35 -11.34 -5.50
C GLN A 337 -17.49 -12.28 -5.08
N ARG A 338 -17.82 -12.40 -3.78
CA ARG A 338 -19.00 -13.15 -3.34
C ARG A 338 -20.30 -12.64 -3.94
N SER A 339 -20.45 -11.31 -3.98
CA SER A 339 -21.64 -10.66 -4.55
C SER A 339 -21.75 -10.93 -6.06
N LEU A 340 -20.66 -10.77 -6.79
CA LEU A 340 -20.58 -10.99 -8.24
C LEU A 340 -20.82 -12.46 -8.62
N GLN A 341 -20.15 -13.38 -7.91
CA GLN A 341 -20.18 -14.82 -8.23
C GLN A 341 -21.35 -15.57 -7.55
N LYS A 342 -22.05 -14.92 -6.60
CA LYS A 342 -23.16 -15.51 -5.81
C LYS A 342 -22.77 -16.79 -5.07
N VAL A 343 -21.51 -16.88 -4.66
CA VAL A 343 -20.96 -17.98 -3.86
C VAL A 343 -20.12 -17.41 -2.71
N MET A 344 -19.92 -18.18 -1.65
CA MET A 344 -19.00 -17.80 -0.55
C MET A 344 -17.60 -18.35 -0.81
N ASN A 345 -16.59 -17.75 -0.16
CA ASN A 345 -15.19 -18.20 -0.20
C ASN A 345 -14.66 -18.24 -1.63
N VAL A 346 -14.60 -17.08 -2.29
CA VAL A 346 -14.16 -17.01 -3.70
C VAL A 346 -12.65 -17.05 -3.79
N LEU A 347 -11.97 -16.22 -3.00
CA LEU A 347 -10.50 -16.09 -3.02
C LEU A 347 -9.81 -17.08 -2.08
N CYS A 348 -10.56 -17.97 -1.44
CA CYS A 348 -10.03 -19.01 -0.59
C CYS A 348 -10.62 -20.36 -0.95
N SER A 349 -9.81 -21.42 -0.84
CA SER A 349 -10.37 -22.77 -0.89
C SER A 349 -11.39 -22.90 0.25
N GLN A 350 -12.49 -23.62 0.04
CA GLN A 350 -13.56 -23.76 1.06
C GLN A 350 -13.04 -24.26 2.42
N THR A 351 -11.84 -24.83 2.46
CA THR A 351 -11.20 -25.41 3.64
C THR A 351 -10.07 -24.59 4.22
N ASP A 352 -9.49 -23.62 3.50
CA ASP A 352 -8.31 -22.88 3.95
C ASP A 352 -8.43 -21.37 3.68
N ILE A 353 -8.64 -20.61 4.75
CA ILE A 353 -8.75 -19.15 4.70
C ILE A 353 -7.39 -18.46 4.76
N THR A 354 -6.31 -19.21 4.99
CA THR A 354 -4.96 -18.66 5.08
C THR A 354 -4.59 -17.87 3.82
N SER A 355 -5.09 -18.31 2.65
CA SER A 355 -4.90 -17.59 1.38
C SER A 355 -5.38 -16.14 1.44
N LEU A 356 -6.49 -15.83 2.13
CA LEU A 356 -6.94 -14.44 2.31
C LEU A 356 -5.95 -13.61 3.14
N TRP A 357 -5.29 -14.22 4.12
CA TRP A 357 -4.28 -13.52 4.92
C TRP A 357 -2.98 -13.31 4.14
N GLU A 358 -2.65 -14.24 3.25
CA GLU A 358 -1.48 -14.18 2.37
C GLU A 358 -1.54 -12.99 1.39
N LEU A 359 -2.74 -12.59 0.94
CA LEU A 359 -2.98 -11.41 0.10
C LEU A 359 -2.36 -10.12 0.67
N GLY A 360 -2.38 -9.97 2.00
CA GLY A 360 -1.86 -8.79 2.71
C GLY A 360 -0.50 -8.99 3.37
N THR A 361 0.11 -10.17 3.21
CA THR A 361 1.35 -10.54 3.90
C THR A 361 2.38 -11.09 2.91
N VAL A 362 2.48 -12.40 2.74
CA VAL A 362 3.53 -13.01 1.90
C VAL A 362 3.43 -12.58 0.43
N ASN A 363 2.21 -12.42 -0.12
CA ASN A 363 2.05 -11.96 -1.51
C ASN A 363 2.44 -10.48 -1.63
N GLY A 364 2.11 -9.65 -0.63
CA GLY A 364 2.60 -8.28 -0.56
C GLY A 364 4.13 -8.17 -0.49
N ALA A 365 4.79 -9.09 0.24
CA ALA A 365 6.25 -9.19 0.27
C ALA A 365 6.81 -9.53 -1.12
N THR A 366 6.27 -10.56 -1.77
CA THR A 366 6.69 -10.98 -3.11
C THR A 366 6.54 -9.85 -4.12
N ALA A 367 5.42 -9.14 -4.13
CA ALA A 367 5.19 -7.98 -5.03
C ALA A 367 6.28 -6.91 -4.89
N LEU A 368 6.77 -6.68 -3.68
CA LEU A 368 7.79 -5.66 -3.38
C LEU A 368 9.22 -6.21 -3.39
N ASN A 369 9.45 -7.43 -3.89
CA ASN A 369 10.76 -8.09 -3.86
C ASN A 369 11.38 -8.14 -2.45
N LEU A 370 10.54 -8.39 -1.44
CA LEU A 370 10.93 -8.53 -0.04
C LEU A 370 11.00 -10.00 0.37
N ASN A 371 11.75 -10.29 1.43
CA ASN A 371 11.77 -11.62 2.02
C ASN A 371 10.37 -12.02 2.52
N SER A 372 9.77 -13.04 1.90
CA SER A 372 8.44 -13.57 2.21
C SER A 372 8.41 -14.53 3.40
N ALA A 373 9.57 -14.84 4.02
CA ALA A 373 9.67 -15.66 5.23
C ALA A 373 9.25 -14.88 6.50
N LEU A 374 8.01 -14.41 6.54
CA LEU A 374 7.48 -13.62 7.65
C LEU A 374 7.45 -14.44 8.94
N LEU A 375 7.87 -13.81 10.05
CA LEU A 375 8.01 -14.46 11.36
C LEU A 375 8.78 -15.79 11.27
N MET A 376 10.02 -15.71 10.79
CA MET A 376 10.97 -16.83 10.77
C MET A 376 12.32 -16.36 11.32
N PRO A 377 13.16 -17.25 11.89
CA PRO A 377 14.52 -16.92 12.23
C PRO A 377 15.28 -16.31 11.05
N GLY A 378 16.01 -15.22 11.28
CA GLY A 378 16.72 -14.44 10.27
C GLY A 378 15.90 -13.31 9.63
N SER A 379 14.58 -13.30 9.80
CA SER A 379 13.72 -12.23 9.26
C SER A 379 13.64 -11.02 10.19
N PRO A 380 13.38 -9.81 9.67
CA PRO A 380 13.08 -8.64 10.49
C PRO A 380 11.90 -8.91 11.43
N ALA A 381 11.95 -8.35 12.63
CA ALA A 381 10.87 -8.38 13.61
C ALA A 381 9.77 -7.36 13.22
N ASP A 382 9.05 -7.67 12.15
CA ASP A 382 7.91 -6.92 11.61
C ASP A 382 6.62 -7.64 12.00
N PHE A 383 6.03 -7.28 13.15
CA PHE A 383 4.85 -7.95 13.68
C PHE A 383 3.95 -7.01 14.47
N MET A 384 2.70 -7.40 14.60
CA MET A 384 1.68 -6.66 15.35
C MET A 384 1.05 -7.49 16.44
N LEU A 385 0.54 -6.81 17.45
CA LEU A 385 -0.28 -7.38 18.52
C LEU A 385 -1.70 -6.84 18.38
N VAL A 386 -2.66 -7.74 18.45
CA VAL A 386 -4.09 -7.39 18.47
C VAL A 386 -4.73 -7.92 19.73
N ARG A 387 -5.57 -7.10 20.36
CA ARG A 387 -6.29 -7.48 21.57
C ARG A 387 -7.53 -8.28 21.20
N ILE A 388 -7.72 -9.41 21.88
CA ILE A 388 -8.86 -10.30 21.67
C ILE A 388 -9.82 -10.36 22.85
N SER A 389 -9.54 -9.68 23.95
CA SER A 389 -10.47 -9.60 25.09
C SER A 389 -11.74 -8.81 24.78
N GLU A 390 -11.74 -7.97 23.75
CA GLU A 390 -12.80 -7.02 23.43
C GLU A 390 -14.13 -7.68 23.08
N VAL A 391 -15.22 -6.99 23.37
CA VAL A 391 -16.60 -7.47 23.18
C VAL A 391 -16.85 -7.97 21.76
N GLY A 392 -16.28 -7.30 20.76
CA GLY A 392 -16.43 -7.64 19.36
C GLY A 392 -15.76 -8.93 18.91
N PHE A 393 -14.76 -9.40 19.65
CA PHE A 393 -14.06 -10.64 19.35
C PHE A 393 -14.65 -11.84 20.14
N ARG A 394 -15.72 -11.61 20.90
CA ARG A 394 -16.46 -12.65 21.64
C ARG A 394 -17.64 -13.18 20.82
N PRO A 395 -18.01 -14.46 20.99
CA PRO A 395 -17.40 -15.46 21.87
C PRO A 395 -16.11 -16.08 21.28
N HIS A 396 -15.20 -16.52 22.15
CA HIS A 396 -14.06 -17.36 21.74
C HIS A 396 -14.48 -18.82 21.76
N PHE A 397 -15.01 -19.29 20.66
CA PHE A 397 -15.18 -20.72 20.50
C PHE A 397 -13.82 -21.42 20.36
N LYS A 398 -13.68 -22.61 20.94
CA LYS A 398 -12.52 -23.48 20.70
C LYS A 398 -12.67 -24.14 19.32
N TYR A 399 -12.28 -23.41 18.28
CA TYR A 399 -12.34 -23.86 16.89
C TYR A 399 -10.95 -24.10 16.29
N SER A 400 -10.92 -24.55 15.03
CA SER A 400 -9.71 -24.60 14.20
C SER A 400 -9.16 -23.20 13.90
N ASP A 401 -7.87 -23.14 13.58
CA ASP A 401 -7.15 -21.93 13.20
C ASP A 401 -7.87 -21.16 12.08
N ASN A 402 -8.40 -21.85 11.07
CA ASN A 402 -9.15 -21.21 9.98
C ASN A 402 -10.40 -20.47 10.45
N ARG A 403 -11.13 -20.97 11.46
CA ARG A 403 -12.30 -20.24 11.97
C ARG A 403 -11.91 -19.04 12.81
N PHE A 404 -10.75 -19.11 13.47
CA PHE A 404 -10.22 -18.01 14.26
C PHE A 404 -9.69 -16.89 13.35
N LEU A 405 -8.96 -17.25 12.29
CA LEU A 405 -8.52 -16.33 11.25
C LEU A 405 -9.71 -15.71 10.50
N ASN A 406 -10.79 -16.46 10.28
CA ASN A 406 -12.05 -15.94 9.73
C ASN A 406 -12.65 -14.83 10.59
N GLN A 407 -12.75 -15.04 11.91
CA GLN A 407 -13.23 -14.01 12.83
C GLN A 407 -12.32 -12.77 12.85
N LEU A 408 -11.00 -12.98 12.78
CA LEU A 408 -10.02 -11.91 12.70
C LEU A 408 -10.18 -11.07 11.43
N ILE A 409 -10.16 -11.72 10.26
CA ILE A 409 -10.24 -11.04 8.96
C ILE A 409 -11.55 -10.29 8.85
N TYR A 410 -12.70 -10.91 9.12
CA TYR A 410 -14.00 -10.25 8.93
C TYR A 410 -14.40 -9.31 10.08
N GLY A 411 -13.72 -9.38 11.23
CA GLY A 411 -13.89 -8.45 12.34
C GLY A 411 -12.96 -7.22 12.28
N TRP A 412 -12.00 -7.18 11.34
CA TRP A 412 -10.99 -6.14 11.27
C TRP A 412 -11.55 -4.72 11.12
N GLY A 413 -10.92 -3.76 11.80
CA GLY A 413 -11.28 -2.34 11.78
C GLY A 413 -12.48 -1.97 12.66
N ASN A 414 -13.45 -2.87 12.79
CA ASN A 414 -14.63 -2.66 13.65
C ASN A 414 -14.41 -3.18 15.07
N GLN A 415 -13.90 -4.41 15.19
CA GLN A 415 -13.81 -5.14 16.46
C GLN A 415 -12.38 -5.57 16.81
N VAL A 416 -11.48 -5.54 15.83
CA VAL A 416 -10.07 -5.84 15.99
C VAL A 416 -9.29 -4.56 15.73
N GLN A 417 -8.48 -4.17 16.71
CA GLN A 417 -7.58 -3.02 16.64
C GLN A 417 -6.18 -3.46 16.98
N VAL A 418 -5.21 -2.88 16.27
CA VAL A 418 -3.79 -3.07 16.55
C VAL A 418 -3.45 -2.32 17.82
N THR A 419 -2.92 -3.02 18.82
CA THR A 419 -2.43 -2.38 20.04
C THR A 419 -0.97 -2.01 19.90
N ASP A 420 -0.16 -2.87 19.29
CA ASP A 420 1.27 -2.62 19.14
C ASP A 420 1.68 -3.07 17.74
N LEU A 421 2.54 -2.29 17.10
CA LEU A 421 3.17 -2.63 15.82
C LEU A 421 4.66 -2.42 15.98
N LEU A 422 5.44 -3.43 15.61
CA LEU A 422 6.88 -3.36 15.52
C LEU A 422 7.32 -3.43 14.07
N VAL A 423 8.32 -2.62 13.74
CA VAL A 423 9.04 -2.66 12.47
C VAL A 423 10.51 -2.74 12.80
N GLN A 424 11.18 -3.78 12.30
CA GLN A 424 12.57 -4.11 12.62
C GLN A 424 12.82 -4.08 14.14
N GLY A 425 11.90 -4.67 14.91
CA GLY A 425 11.98 -4.74 16.37
C GLY A 425 11.72 -3.42 17.11
N ARG A 426 11.44 -2.32 16.40
CA ARG A 426 11.15 -1.01 17.02
C ARG A 426 9.64 -0.79 17.09
N PRO A 427 9.10 -0.38 18.24
CA PRO A 427 7.68 -0.08 18.37
C PRO A 427 7.34 1.21 17.61
N ILE A 428 6.40 1.12 16.66
CA ILE A 428 5.86 2.24 15.88
C ILE A 428 4.46 2.61 16.39
N VAL A 429 3.66 1.60 16.75
CA VAL A 429 2.40 1.76 17.47
C VAL A 429 2.53 1.11 18.84
N LYS A 430 1.98 1.74 19.88
CA LYS A 430 1.97 1.23 21.25
C LYS A 430 0.66 1.58 21.93
N ASN A 431 0.00 0.58 22.53
CA ASN A 431 -1.32 0.70 23.13
C ASN A 431 -2.38 1.37 22.22
N GLY A 432 -2.31 1.17 20.90
CA GLY A 432 -3.22 1.76 19.92
C GLY A 432 -2.89 3.19 19.50
N TYR A 433 -1.76 3.74 19.96
CA TYR A 433 -1.30 5.08 19.62
C TYR A 433 -0.01 5.02 18.81
N ILE A 434 0.08 5.88 17.79
CA ILE A 434 1.30 6.10 17.03
C ILE A 434 2.38 6.71 17.94
N CYS A 435 3.63 6.28 17.80
CA CYS A 435 4.74 6.78 18.62
C CYS A 435 5.27 8.15 18.15
N SER A 436 5.06 8.49 16.87
CA SER A 436 5.45 9.78 16.28
C SER A 436 4.46 10.88 16.67
N ASP A 437 4.96 12.10 16.92
CA ASP A 437 4.12 13.28 17.09
C ASP A 437 3.61 13.75 15.72
N LEU A 438 2.29 13.90 15.61
CA LEU A 438 1.61 14.33 14.39
C LEU A 438 1.00 15.73 14.50
N SER A 439 1.17 16.42 15.62
CA SER A 439 0.49 17.69 15.92
C SER A 439 0.73 18.76 14.85
N ASP A 440 1.98 18.91 14.40
CA ASP A 440 2.34 19.83 13.32
C ASP A 440 1.73 19.41 11.97
N SER A 441 1.75 18.10 11.67
CA SER A 441 1.16 17.57 10.44
C SER A 441 -0.34 17.78 10.37
N ILE A 442 -1.04 17.57 11.49
CA ILE A 442 -2.48 17.86 11.64
C ILE A 442 -2.73 19.36 11.42
N TYR A 443 -1.97 20.22 12.09
CA TYR A 443 -2.12 21.68 11.95
C TYR A 443 -1.92 22.16 10.51
N LYS A 444 -0.87 21.69 9.83
CA LYS A 444 -0.55 22.07 8.44
C LYS A 444 -1.62 21.61 7.46
N THR A 445 -2.09 20.37 7.59
CA THR A 445 -3.13 19.83 6.70
C THR A 445 -4.49 20.48 6.91
N GLU A 446 -4.85 20.82 8.16
CA GLU A 446 -6.06 21.60 8.45
C GLU A 446 -5.96 23.03 7.95
N THR A 447 -4.80 23.67 8.10
CA THR A 447 -4.58 25.03 7.56
C THR A 447 -4.73 25.03 6.03
N TRP A 448 -4.20 24.00 5.36
CA TRP A 448 -4.35 23.84 3.92
C TRP A 448 -5.81 23.60 3.51
N SER A 449 -6.54 22.74 4.22
CA SER A 449 -7.95 22.43 3.91
C SER A 449 -8.80 23.71 3.96
N GLN A 450 -8.61 24.53 4.99
CA GLN A 450 -9.29 25.82 5.15
C GLN A 450 -8.93 26.81 4.03
N ALA A 451 -7.68 26.82 3.57
CA ALA A 451 -7.27 27.66 2.45
C ALA A 451 -7.94 27.23 1.13
N VAL A 452 -8.03 25.92 0.87
CA VAL A 452 -8.71 25.37 -0.30
C VAL A 452 -10.19 25.71 -0.27
N LEU A 453 -10.87 25.53 0.86
CA LEU A 453 -12.30 25.85 0.99
C LEU A 453 -12.58 27.33 0.69
N ARG A 454 -11.80 28.25 1.26
CA ARG A 454 -11.92 29.69 0.96
C ARG A 454 -11.70 30.01 -0.52
N SER A 455 -10.76 29.33 -1.17
CA SER A 455 -10.51 29.50 -2.61
C SER A 455 -11.70 29.02 -3.45
N MET A 456 -12.30 27.88 -3.09
CA MET A 456 -13.48 27.32 -3.75
C MET A 456 -14.71 28.23 -3.58
N GLU A 457 -14.96 28.73 -2.37
CA GLU A 457 -16.06 29.67 -2.08
C GLU A 457 -15.95 30.96 -2.89
N LYS A 458 -14.74 31.52 -2.95
CA LYS A 458 -14.46 32.73 -3.74
C LYS A 458 -14.69 32.49 -5.23
N SER A 459 -14.31 31.31 -5.73
CA SER A 459 -14.53 30.91 -7.13
C SER A 459 -16.01 30.66 -7.45
N ALA A 460 -16.80 30.26 -6.45
CA ALA A 460 -18.26 30.07 -6.56
C ALA A 460 -19.06 31.38 -6.41
N GLY A 461 -18.41 32.52 -6.17
CA GLY A 461 -19.07 33.83 -6.06
C GLY A 461 -19.79 34.09 -4.74
N LYS A 462 -19.54 33.30 -3.68
CA LYS A 462 -20.06 33.58 -2.34
C LYS A 462 -19.28 34.75 -1.72
N THR A 463 -19.98 35.80 -1.29
CA THR A 463 -19.38 36.95 -0.59
C THR A 463 -19.03 36.59 0.86
N ALA A 464 -17.99 37.22 1.41
CA ALA A 464 -17.39 36.92 2.71
C ALA A 464 -18.32 37.02 3.95
N ASP A 465 -19.57 37.43 3.78
CA ASP A 465 -20.58 37.56 4.84
C ASP A 465 -21.35 36.26 5.14
N GLU A 466 -21.07 35.15 4.43
CA GLU A 466 -21.72 33.84 4.65
C GLU A 466 -20.82 32.79 5.35
N VAL A 467 -19.61 33.16 5.77
CA VAL A 467 -18.69 32.22 6.47
C VAL A 467 -19.03 32.16 7.96
N PRO A 468 -19.36 30.99 8.55
CA PRO A 468 -19.47 30.86 10.00
C PRO A 468 -18.09 31.07 10.63
N THR A 469 -17.93 32.15 11.39
CA THR A 469 -16.75 32.34 12.24
C THR A 469 -16.88 31.44 13.46
N GLU A 470 -16.56 30.15 13.32
CA GLU A 470 -16.28 29.31 14.50
C GLU A 470 -14.79 29.39 14.80
N THR A 471 -14.44 30.33 15.70
CA THR A 471 -13.18 30.28 16.44
C THR A 471 -13.18 29.06 17.37
N PRO A 472 -12.11 28.24 17.40
CA PRO A 472 -12.01 27.16 18.38
C PRO A 472 -11.88 27.75 19.79
N SER A 473 -12.71 27.31 20.73
CA SER A 473 -12.54 27.57 22.17
C SER A 473 -11.68 26.52 22.84
#